data_AF-A0A6J7E309-F1
#
_entry.id   AF-A0A6J7E309-F1
#
_cell.length_a   1.000
_cell.length_b   1.000
_cell.length_c   1.000
_cell.angle_alpha   90.00
_cell.angle_beta   90.00
_cell.angle_gamma   90.00
#
_symmetry.space_group_name_H-M   'P 1'
#
loop_
_entity.id
_entity.type
_entity.pdbx_description
1 polymer ?
#
loop_
_entity_poly.entity_id
_entity_poly.type
_entity_poly.pdbx_seq_one_letter_code
_entity_poly.pdbx_strand_id
1 'polypeptide(L)' 'MANAGPNTNGSQFFVISGPDGMRLPPLYSLFGKVVSGLDVVQTINDLGSGSGRPSEVVTIQSVTITER' A
#
# COMPACT_ATOMS: atom_id res chain seq x y z
N MET A 1 -1.83 7.31 2.26
CA MET A 1 -2.37 7.74 0.95
C MET A 1 -1.21 8.29 0.14
N ALA A 2 -1.08 7.90 -1.13
CA ALA A 2 -0.10 8.54 -2.01
C ALA A 2 -0.61 9.93 -2.42
N ASN A 3 0.30 10.89 -2.61
CA ASN A 3 -0.02 12.27 -2.93
C ASN A 3 1.14 12.95 -3.67
N ALA A 4 0.88 14.13 -4.22
CA ALA A 4 1.85 15.03 -4.87
C ALA A 4 2.14 16.27 -3.99
N GLY A 5 1.99 16.14 -2.66
CA GLY A 5 2.08 17.24 -1.70
C GLY A 5 0.83 17.41 -0.83
N PRO A 6 0.83 18.38 0.11
CA PRO A 6 -0.27 18.58 1.04
C PRO A 6 -1.63 18.71 0.34
N ASN A 7 -2.64 18.03 0.87
CA ASN A 7 -4.03 18.06 0.39
C ASN A 7 -4.24 17.63 -1.08
N THR A 8 -3.35 16.80 -1.64
CA THR A 8 -3.49 16.22 -2.99
C THR A 8 -3.80 14.72 -2.99
N ASN A 9 -4.48 14.25 -1.93
CA ASN A 9 -4.93 12.86 -1.86
C ASN A 9 -5.99 12.60 -2.94
N GLY A 10 -5.79 11.53 -3.71
CA GLY A 10 -6.77 11.01 -4.67
C GLY A 10 -7.16 9.58 -4.31
N SER A 11 -7.09 8.67 -5.28
CA SER A 11 -7.39 7.24 -5.09
C SER A 11 -6.16 6.38 -4.81
N GLN A 12 -4.95 6.85 -5.12
CA GLN A 12 -3.74 6.07 -4.98
C GLN A 12 -3.39 5.83 -3.50
N PHE A 13 -3.15 4.57 -3.14
CA PHE A 13 -2.70 4.16 -1.82
C PHE A 13 -1.57 3.15 -1.94
N PHE A 14 -0.91 2.88 -0.82
CA PHE A 14 0.16 1.90 -0.72
C PHE A 14 0.05 1.17 0.62
N VAL A 15 0.58 -0.05 0.66
CA VAL A 15 0.75 -0.87 1.87
C VAL A 15 2.23 -0.92 2.18
N ILE A 16 2.58 -0.81 3.46
CA ILE A 16 3.98 -0.85 3.90
C ILE A 16 4.28 -2.26 4.42
N SER A 17 5.19 -2.96 3.76
CA SER A 17 5.62 -4.33 4.09
C SER A 17 6.76 -4.38 5.12
N GLY A 18 7.47 -3.27 5.33
CA GLY A 18 8.64 -3.19 6.20
C GLY A 18 8.37 -2.65 7.62
N PRO A 19 9.33 -2.82 8.54
CA PRO A 19 9.22 -2.35 9.93
C PRO A 19 9.10 -0.83 10.06
N ASP A 20 9.51 -0.09 9.03
CA ASP A 20 9.48 1.37 9.00
C ASP A 20 8.11 1.98 8.68
N GLY A 21 7.04 1.17 8.59
CA GLY A 21 5.71 1.68 8.25
C GLY A 21 5.15 2.74 9.20
N MET A 22 5.63 2.78 10.45
CA MET A 22 5.25 3.80 11.43
C MET A 22 6.11 5.08 11.35
N ARG A 23 7.13 5.11 10.50
CA ARG A 23 8.15 6.18 10.45
C ARG A 23 8.03 7.07 9.23
N LEU A 24 6.96 6.93 8.45
CA LEU A 24 6.69 7.89 7.38
C LEU A 24 6.55 9.28 8.01
N PRO A 25 7.26 10.29 7.47
CA PRO A 25 7.04 11.68 7.86
C PRO A 25 5.55 12.05 7.76
N PRO A 26 5.07 13.11 8.43
CA PRO A 26 3.66 13.54 8.44
C PRO A 26 3.09 13.96 7.06
N LEU A 27 3.81 13.64 5.98
CA LEU A 27 3.48 13.90 4.59
C LEU A 27 2.42 12.94 4.04
N TYR A 28 2.14 11.82 4.71
CA TYR A 28 1.19 10.81 4.22
C TYR A 28 0.11 10.50 5.25
N SER A 29 -1.15 10.49 4.81
CA SER A 29 -2.29 10.08 5.65
C SER A 29 -2.31 8.57 5.84
N LEU A 30 -2.10 8.10 7.07
CA LEU A 30 -2.33 6.71 7.48
C LEU A 30 -3.83 6.53 7.78
N PHE A 31 -4.48 5.53 7.17
CA PHE A 31 -5.94 5.34 7.29
C PHE A 31 -6.37 3.89 7.54
N GLY A 32 -5.43 2.94 7.61
CA GLY A 32 -5.75 1.54 7.80
C GLY A 32 -4.50 0.69 8.07
N LYS A 33 -4.74 -0.57 8.44
CA LYS A 33 -3.70 -1.58 8.59
C LYS A 33 -4.20 -2.92 8.05
N VAL A 34 -3.29 -3.70 7.49
CA VAL A 34 -3.57 -5.08 7.10
C VAL A 34 -3.77 -5.90 8.38
N VAL A 35 -4.93 -6.55 8.50
CA VAL A 35 -5.28 -7.39 9.67
C VAL A 35 -5.21 -8.89 9.37
N SER A 36 -5.20 -9.26 8.09
CA SER A 36 -5.08 -10.63 7.58
C SER A 36 -4.44 -10.60 6.18
N GLY A 37 -3.78 -11.68 5.77
CA GLY A 37 -3.15 -11.78 4.44
C GLY A 37 -1.78 -11.10 4.30
N LEU A 38 -1.00 -10.99 5.38
CA LEU A 38 0.36 -10.42 5.31
C LEU A 38 1.33 -11.25 4.46
N ASP A 39 1.12 -12.55 4.38
CA ASP A 39 1.82 -13.47 3.48
C ASP A 39 1.60 -13.11 2.00
N VAL A 40 0.38 -12.73 1.63
CA VAL A 40 0.05 -12.23 0.28
C VAL A 40 0.75 -10.90 0.02
N VAL A 41 0.75 -9.99 1.00
CA VAL A 41 1.48 -8.71 0.91
C VAL A 41 2.97 -8.97 0.67
N GLN A 42 3.57 -9.92 1.38
CA GLN A 42 4.98 -10.28 1.19
C GLN A 42 5.24 -10.85 -0.21
N THR A 43 4.35 -11.74 -0.68
CA THR A 43 4.46 -12.33 -2.03
C THR A 43 4.42 -11.25 -3.12
N ILE A 44 3.55 -10.25 -2.99
CA ILE A 44 3.48 -9.11 -3.91
C ILE A 44 4.76 -8.25 -3.80
N ASN A 45 5.26 -8.03 -2.59
CA ASN A 45 6.48 -7.26 -2.34
C ASN A 45 7.71 -7.88 -3.00
N ASP A 46 7.80 -9.21 -3.05
CA ASP A 46 8.92 -9.94 -3.65
C ASP A 46 9.00 -9.79 -5.18
N LEU A 47 7.92 -9.32 -5.82
CA LEU A 47 7.90 -8.94 -7.24
C LEU A 47 8.54 -7.56 -7.51
N GLY A 48 8.87 -6.81 -6.46
CA GLY A 48 9.44 -5.47 -6.55
C GLY A 48 10.83 -5.44 -7.19
N SER A 49 11.20 -4.28 -7.73
CA SER A 49 12.55 -4.04 -8.26
C SER A 49 13.07 -2.68 -7.81
N GLY A 50 14.38 -2.45 -7.93
CA GLY A 50 14.99 -1.16 -7.58
C GLY A 50 14.48 0.02 -8.42
N SER A 51 13.83 -0.24 -9.56
CA SER A 51 13.20 0.79 -10.39
C SER A 51 11.79 1.19 -9.93
N GLY A 52 11.21 0.44 -8.98
CA GLY A 52 9.81 0.57 -8.56
C GLY A 52 8.80 -0.11 -9.50
N ARG A 53 9.20 -0.56 -10.70
CA ARG A 53 8.32 -1.37 -11.56
C ARG A 53 8.41 -2.85 -11.17
N PRO A 54 7.29 -3.53 -10.87
CA PRO A 54 7.31 -4.95 -10.52
C PRO A 54 7.59 -5.82 -11.75
N SER A 55 8.11 -7.03 -11.52
CA SER A 55 8.35 -8.04 -12.57
C SER A 55 7.07 -8.52 -13.23
N GLU A 56 5.95 -8.51 -12.49
CA GLU A 56 4.65 -8.96 -12.92
C GLU A 56 3.55 -7.96 -12.52
N VAL A 57 2.45 -7.95 -13.28
CA VAL A 57 1.30 -7.10 -12.99
C VAL A 57 0.35 -7.82 -12.03
N VAL A 58 0.13 -7.23 -10.86
CA VAL A 58 -0.88 -7.70 -9.88
C VAL A 58 -2.08 -6.75 -9.93
N THR A 59 -3.27 -7.28 -10.19
CA THR A 59 -4.49 -6.48 -10.39
C THR A 59 -5.50 -6.73 -9.27
N ILE A 60 -6.04 -5.65 -8.68
CA ILE A 60 -7.21 -5.74 -7.81
C ILE A 60 -8.43 -6.04 -8.69
N GLN A 61 -8.99 -7.23 -8.56
CA GLN A 61 -10.15 -7.66 -9.35
C GLN A 61 -11.47 -7.15 -8.77
N SER A 62 -11.60 -7.18 -7.44
CA SER A 62 -12.78 -6.74 -6.72
C SER A 62 -12.42 -6.31 -5.30
N VAL A 63 -13.32 -5.55 -4.67
CA VAL A 63 -13.23 -5.16 -3.26
C VAL A 63 -14.57 -5.48 -2.59
N THR A 64 -14.52 -6.19 -1.47
CA THR A 64 -15.69 -6.42 -0.61
C THR A 64 -15.61 -5.49 0.59
N ILE A 65 -16.67 -4.71 0.80
CA ILE A 65 -16.81 -3.84 1.96
C ILE A 65 -17.74 -4.53 2.95
N THR A 66 -17.30 -4.66 4.20
CA THR A 66 -18.12 -5.17 5.29
C THR A 66 -18.32 -4.05 6.30
N GLU A 67 -19.58 -3.65 6.47
CA GLU A 67 -19.99 -2.69 7.49
C GLU A 67 -20.40 -3.45 8.76
N ARG A 68 -20.17 -2.85 9.92
CA ARG A 68 -20.59 -3.38 11.23
C ARG A 68 -21.61 -2.45 11.85
#